data_AF-T1AGW2-F1
#
_entry.id   AF-T1AGW2-F1
#
_cell.length_a   1.000
_cell.length_b   1.000
_cell.length_c   1.000
_cell.angle_alpha   90.00
_cell.angle_beta   90.00
_cell.angle_gamma   90.00
#
_symmetry.space_group_name_H-M   'P 1'
#
loop_
_entity.id
_entity.type
_entity.pdbx_description
1 polymer ?
#
loop_
_entity_poly.entity_id
_entity_poly.type
_entity_poly.pdbx_seq_one_letter_code
_entity_poly.pdbx_strand_id
1 'polypeptide(L)' 'ELARAQGFPDSYRFSGSKKDVVKSIGNAVPPNTAHALVMEVLRDFTATGQHIRPDIAA' A
#
# COMPACT_ATOMS: atom_id res chain seq x y z
N GLU A 1 -17.27 -3.88 4.27
CA GLU A 1 -17.09 -2.49 4.75
C GLU A 1 -15.64 -2.16 5.07
N LEU A 2 -14.95 -2.93 5.94
CA LEU A 2 -13.53 -2.70 6.25
C LEU A 2 -12.61 -2.55 5.02
N ALA A 3 -12.80 -3.39 3.99
CA ALA A 3 -12.04 -3.30 2.74
C ALA A 3 -12.27 -1.95 2.02
N ARG A 4 -13.52 -1.49 1.94
CA ARG A 4 -13.86 -0.17 1.37
C ARG A 4 -13.29 0.97 2.22
N ALA A 5 -13.32 0.84 3.54
CA ALA A 5 -12.72 1.82 4.45
C ALA A 5 -11.20 1.95 4.25
N GLN A 6 -10.53 0.84 3.95
CA GLN A 6 -9.12 0.84 3.57
C GLN A 6 -8.87 1.31 2.13
N GLY A 7 -9.91 1.53 1.32
CA GLY A 7 -9.79 1.96 -0.08
C GLY A 7 -9.56 0.84 -1.09
N PHE A 8 -9.82 -0.42 -0.73
CA PHE A 8 -9.81 -1.52 -1.71
C PHE A 8 -11.00 -1.39 -2.68
N PRO A 9 -10.81 -1.69 -3.98
CA PRO A 9 -11.91 -1.73 -4.93
C PRO A 9 -12.85 -2.91 -4.63
N ASP A 10 -14.13 -2.75 -4.95
CA ASP A 10 -15.16 -3.78 -4.74
C ASP A 10 -14.89 -5.08 -5.50
N SER A 11 -14.11 -5.01 -6.59
CA SER A 11 -13.67 -6.16 -7.37
C SER A 11 -12.55 -6.97 -6.69
N TYR A 12 -11.90 -6.44 -5.64
CA TYR A 12 -10.81 -7.10 -4.95
C TYR A 12 -11.30 -8.35 -4.20
N ARG A 13 -10.63 -9.48 -4.43
CA ARG A 13 -10.97 -10.78 -3.84
C ARG A 13 -9.98 -11.12 -2.74
N PHE A 14 -10.45 -11.13 -1.50
CA PHE A 14 -9.68 -11.67 -0.37
C PHE A 14 -9.84 -13.20 -0.31
N SER A 15 -8.79 -13.88 0.14
CA SER A 15 -8.76 -15.34 0.31
C SER A 15 -8.50 -15.73 1.77
N GLY A 16 -8.87 -16.96 2.13
CA GLY A 16 -8.73 -17.49 3.49
C GLY A 16 -10.02 -17.45 4.32
N SER A 17 -9.90 -17.74 5.61
CA SER A 17 -11.05 -17.69 6.52
C SER A 17 -11.49 -16.25 6.78
N LYS A 18 -12.71 -16.05 7.30
CA LYS A 18 -13.18 -14.70 7.68
C LYS A 18 -12.21 -13.99 8.62
N LYS A 19 -11.57 -14.72 9.55
CA LYS A 19 -10.59 -14.18 10.49
C LYS A 19 -9.32 -13.72 9.76
N ASP A 20 -8.85 -14.49 8.80
CA ASP A 20 -7.66 -14.15 8.00
C ASP A 20 -7.93 -12.93 7.11
N VAL A 21 -9.14 -12.85 6.54
CA VAL A 21 -9.57 -11.69 5.73
C VAL A 21 -9.62 -10.42 6.59
N VAL A 22 -10.25 -10.45 7.76
CA VAL A 22 -10.30 -9.28 8.65
C VAL A 22 -8.90 -8.86 9.09
N LYS A 23 -8.04 -9.82 9.46
CA LYS A 23 -6.65 -9.55 9.84
C LYS A 23 -5.85 -8.93 8.68
N SER A 24 -5.97 -9.47 7.48
CA SER A 24 -5.25 -8.95 6.30
C SER A 24 -5.73 -7.56 5.90
N ILE A 25 -7.03 -7.27 5.98
CA ILE A 25 -7.56 -5.91 5.75
C ILE A 25 -7.04 -4.94 6.81
N GLY A 26 -7.04 -5.33 8.09
CA GLY A 26 -6.57 -4.48 9.19
C GLY A 26 -5.08 -4.19 9.13
N ASN A 27 -4.27 -5.17 8.72
CA ASN A 27 -2.81 -5.04 8.62
C ASN A 27 -2.33 -4.43 7.30
N ALA A 28 -3.21 -4.32 6.30
CA ALA A 28 -2.83 -3.78 5.00
C ALA A 28 -2.55 -2.27 5.09
N VAL A 29 -1.58 -1.83 4.30
CA VAL A 29 -1.43 -0.40 3.96
C VAL A 29 -2.57 -0.03 3.00
N PRO A 30 -3.29 1.08 3.25
CA PRO A 30 -4.34 1.55 2.33
C PRO A 30 -3.79 1.74 0.90
N PRO A 31 -4.49 1.28 -0.17
CA PRO A 31 -3.98 1.39 -1.54
C PRO A 31 -3.66 2.83 -1.96
N ASN A 32 -4.46 3.80 -1.53
CA ASN A 32 -4.23 5.22 -1.86
C ASN A 32 -2.96 5.76 -1.20
N THR A 33 -2.67 5.34 0.04
CA THR A 33 -1.43 5.70 0.73
C THR A 33 -0.22 5.12 0.01
N ALA A 34 -0.28 3.84 -0.35
CA ALA A 34 0.79 3.18 -1.11
C ALA A 34 1.01 3.87 -2.47
N HIS A 35 -0.07 4.21 -3.17
CA HIS A 35 -0.01 4.90 -4.45
C HIS A 35 0.69 6.26 -4.34
N ALA A 36 0.29 7.10 -3.37
CA ALA A 36 0.89 8.41 -3.18
C ALA A 36 2.38 8.32 -2.86
N LEU A 37 2.77 7.39 -1.98
CA LEU A 37 4.18 7.16 -1.62
C LEU A 37 5.01 6.74 -2.85
N VAL A 38 4.52 5.77 -3.62
CA VAL A 38 5.22 5.30 -4.82
C VAL A 38 5.31 6.41 -5.88
N MET A 39 4.27 7.20 -6.07
CA MET A 39 4.30 8.32 -7.02
C MET A 39 5.34 9.37 -6.66
N GLU A 40 5.50 9.67 -5.37
CA GLU A 40 6.53 10.60 -4.91
C GLU A 40 7.94 10.04 -5.14
N VAL A 41 8.15 8.77 -4.79
CA VAL A 41 9.41 8.07 -5.05
C VAL A 41 9.74 8.11 -6.53
N LEU A 42 8.80 7.73 -7.40
CA LEU A 42 9.02 7.74 -8.85
C LEU A 42 9.31 9.14 -9.39
N ARG A 43 8.62 10.17 -8.91
CA ARG A 43 8.87 11.56 -9.28
C ARG A 43 10.32 11.94 -8.98
N ASP A 44 10.79 11.68 -7.76
CA ASP A 44 12.16 12.01 -7.35
C ASP A 44 13.19 11.24 -8.18
N PHE A 45 12.98 9.94 -8.38
CA PHE A 45 13.83 9.10 -9.25
C PHE A 45 13.93 9.66 -10.67
N THR A 46 12.81 10.07 -11.27
CA THR A 46 12.79 10.62 -12.64
C THR A 46 13.45 12.00 -12.73
N ALA A 47 13.36 12.82 -11.68
CA ALA A 47 13.89 14.17 -11.67
C ALA A 47 15.40 14.22 -11.39
N THR A 48 15.90 13.33 -10.55
CA THR A 48 17.31 13.34 -10.09
C THR A 48 18.18 12.29 -10.76
N GLY A 49 17.58 11.23 -11.34
CA GLY A 49 18.29 10.05 -11.82
C GLY A 49 18.98 9.25 -10.71
N GLN A 50 18.73 9.59 -9.43
CA GLN A 50 19.34 8.94 -8.28
C GLN A 50 18.40 7.89 -7.69
N HIS A 51 18.99 6.78 -7.23
CA HIS A 51 18.24 5.76 -6.51
C HIS A 51 18.01 6.23 -5.07
N ILE A 52 16.75 6.37 -4.65
CA ILE A 52 16.44 6.61 -3.24
C ILE A 52 16.99 5.42 -2.46
N ARG A 53 18.02 5.67 -1.65
CA ARG A 53 18.45 4.74 -0.61
C ARG A 53 17.67 5.13 0.63
N PRO A 54 16.67 4.35 1.04
CA PRO A 54 16.07 4.63 2.33
C PRO A 54 17.18 4.42 3.37
N ASP A 55 17.51 5.48 4.11
CA ASP A 55 18.36 5.38 5.30
C ASP A 55 17.51 4.71 6.39
N ILE A 56 17.39 3.38 6.27
CA ILE A 56 16.69 2.57 7.27
C ILE A 56 17.73 2.25 8.33
N ALA A 57 17.94 3.20 9.25
CA ALA A 57 18.57 2.89 10.52
C ALA A 57 17.66 1.88 11.24
N ALA A 58 18.12 0.63 11.30
CA ALA A 58 17.48 -0.50 11.97
C ALA A 58 17.50 -0.35 13.49
#